data_AF-A0A6L4AXW4-F1
#
_entry.id   AF-A0A6L4AXW4-F1
#
_cell.length_a   1.000
_cell.length_b   1.000
_cell.length_c   1.000
_cell.angle_alpha   90.00
_cell.angle_beta   90.00
_cell.angle_gamma   90.00
#
_symmetry.space_group_name_H-M   'P 1'
#
loop_
_entity.id
_entity.type
_entity.pdbx_description
1 polymer ?
#
loop_
_entity_poly.entity_id
_entity_poly.type
_entity_poly.pdbx_seq_one_letter_code
_entity_poly.pdbx_strand_id
1 'polypeptide(L)'
;MARASTRSTPAQTPPQAPKTPAARQRIDEEHRQLGDLLHALARCHDPERALERLTALASLLREHFAHEEAADGLHALVGEGAAHRLPNLQRLFEEHREVLAAVASMEERLRNLVDGPWAALREEMRALDATLRRHERDEDALFSEAFYIDIGGRSS
;
A
#
# COMPACT_ATOMS: atom_id res chain seq x y z
N MET A 1 -37.36 65.22 30.05
CA MET A 1 -36.54 64.03 30.38
C MET A 1 -35.96 63.49 29.08
N ALA A 2 -34.63 63.40 29.02
CA ALA A 2 -33.86 62.96 27.86
C ALA A 2 -33.62 61.45 27.88
N ARG A 3 -33.54 60.84 26.67
CA ARG A 3 -32.72 59.68 26.23
C ARG A 3 -33.39 59.10 24.98
N ALA A 4 -32.92 59.33 23.74
CA ALA A 4 -31.65 59.01 23.11
C ALA A 4 -31.43 57.52 22.77
N SER A 5 -31.20 57.32 21.47
CA SER A 5 -30.34 56.31 20.84
C SER A 5 -30.83 54.88 20.66
N THR A 6 -31.33 54.66 19.44
CA THR A 6 -30.83 53.64 18.49
C THR A 6 -29.76 52.69 19.01
N ARG A 7 -30.02 51.38 18.96
CA ARG A 7 -28.98 50.40 18.69
C ARG A 7 -29.44 49.39 17.65
N SER A 8 -28.77 49.53 16.51
CA SER A 8 -28.59 48.56 15.44
C SER A 8 -28.08 47.21 15.97
N THR A 9 -28.48 46.19 15.23
CA THR A 9 -28.10 44.77 15.12
C THR A 9 -26.72 44.36 15.64
N PRO A 10 -26.53 43.05 15.91
CA PRO A 10 -25.49 42.36 15.17
C PRO A 10 -26.13 41.35 14.22
N ALA A 11 -25.71 41.50 12.97
CA ALA A 11 -26.01 40.66 11.84
C ALA A 11 -25.90 39.18 12.21
N GLN A 12 -26.88 38.41 11.75
CA GLN A 12 -26.72 36.98 11.53
C GLN A 12 -25.41 36.77 10.76
N THR A 13 -24.49 36.02 11.37
CA THR A 13 -23.32 35.51 10.67
C THR A 13 -23.82 34.76 9.43
N PRO A 14 -23.44 35.16 8.21
CA PRO A 14 -23.82 34.39 7.03
C PRO A 14 -23.24 32.97 7.14
N PRO A 15 -23.94 31.94 6.64
CA PRO A 15 -23.39 30.60 6.57
C PRO A 15 -22.08 30.65 5.78
N GLN A 16 -20.99 30.20 6.40
CA GLN A 16 -19.69 30.12 5.73
C GLN A 16 -19.79 29.11 4.57
N ALA A 17 -19.73 29.61 3.34
CA ALA A 17 -19.44 28.82 2.15
C ALA A 17 -17.94 28.40 2.14
N PRO A 18 -17.54 27.33 1.43
CA PRO A 18 -17.20 26.04 2.01
C PRO A 18 -15.68 25.82 2.20
N LYS A 19 -15.33 24.86 3.05
CA LYS A 19 -13.98 24.30 3.30
C LYS A 19 -13.38 23.51 2.10
N THR A 20 -13.69 23.90 0.87
CA THR A 20 -13.56 23.09 -0.35
C THR A 20 -12.14 22.92 -0.93
N PRO A 21 -11.22 23.91 -0.92
CA PRO A 21 -9.92 23.76 -1.57
C PRO A 21 -9.01 22.73 -0.87
N ALA A 22 -8.97 22.75 0.46
CA ALA A 22 -8.12 21.86 1.25
C ALA A 22 -8.61 20.40 1.22
N ALA A 23 -9.93 20.18 1.25
CA ALA A 23 -10.50 18.84 1.12
C ALA A 23 -10.25 18.25 -0.26
N ARG A 24 -10.36 19.06 -1.32
CA ARG A 24 -10.08 18.61 -2.69
C ARG A 24 -8.61 18.25 -2.89
N GLN A 25 -7.70 19.09 -2.39
CA GLN A 25 -6.26 18.83 -2.45
C GLN A 25 -5.88 17.54 -1.71
N ARG A 26 -6.52 17.25 -0.57
CA ARG A 26 -6.32 16.00 0.15
C ARG A 26 -6.76 14.78 -0.66
N ILE A 27 -7.93 14.82 -1.28
CA ILE A 27 -8.42 13.72 -2.14
C ILE A 27 -7.48 13.52 -3.34
N ASP A 28 -7.05 14.60 -3.99
CA ASP A 28 -6.14 14.52 -5.14
C ASP A 28 -4.75 13.96 -4.71
N GLU A 29 -4.29 14.23 -3.48
CA GLU A 29 -3.10 13.62 -2.89
C GLU A 29 -3.28 12.12 -2.63
N GLU A 30 -4.38 11.73 -1.99
CA GLU A 30 -4.70 10.32 -1.70
C GLU A 30 -4.79 9.51 -3.01
N HIS A 31 -5.45 10.05 -4.05
CA HIS A 31 -5.51 9.41 -5.37
C HIS A 31 -4.14 9.26 -6.04
N ARG A 32 -3.25 10.23 -5.87
CA ARG A 32 -1.88 10.11 -6.39
C ARG A 32 -1.11 8.99 -5.69
N GLN A 33 -1.20 8.93 -4.37
CA GLN A 33 -0.55 7.88 -3.56
C GLN A 33 -1.08 6.49 -3.92
N LEU A 34 -2.40 6.36 -4.12
CA LEU A 34 -3.02 5.13 -4.61
C LEU A 34 -2.49 4.74 -6.00
N GLY A 35 -2.38 5.71 -6.91
CA GLY A 35 -1.83 5.51 -8.25
C GLY A 35 -0.37 5.04 -8.23
N ASP A 36 0.46 5.66 -7.39
CA ASP A 36 1.87 5.30 -7.23
C ASP A 36 2.04 3.88 -6.68
N LEU A 37 1.23 3.49 -5.69
CA LEU A 37 1.23 2.14 -5.13
C LEU A 37 0.79 1.09 -6.15
N LEU A 38 -0.27 1.36 -6.92
CA LEU A 38 -0.73 0.47 -7.99
C LEU A 38 0.34 0.30 -9.08
N HIS A 39 1.00 1.39 -9.49
CA HIS A 39 2.07 1.33 -10.48
C HIS A 39 3.27 0.51 -9.96
N ALA A 40 3.64 0.71 -8.70
CA ALA A 40 4.70 -0.05 -8.07
C ALA A 40 4.36 -1.55 -7.93
N LEU A 41 3.12 -1.88 -7.58
CA LEU A 41 2.63 -3.26 -7.52
C LEU A 41 2.67 -3.96 -8.87
N ALA A 42 2.21 -3.30 -9.93
CA ALA A 42 2.19 -3.86 -11.28
C ALA A 42 3.61 -4.22 -11.81
N ARG A 43 4.65 -3.62 -11.24
CA ARG A 43 6.05 -3.81 -11.63
C ARG A 43 6.86 -4.63 -10.62
N CYS A 44 6.22 -5.15 -9.57
CA CYS A 44 6.89 -5.90 -8.52
C CYS A 44 6.99 -7.38 -8.89
N HIS A 45 8.22 -7.89 -9.00
CA HIS A 45 8.48 -9.30 -9.28
C HIS A 45 8.82 -10.12 -8.03
N ASP A 46 9.06 -9.44 -6.92
CA ASP A 46 9.35 -10.05 -5.62
C ASP A 46 8.03 -10.27 -4.86
N PRO A 47 7.63 -11.52 -4.57
CA PRO A 47 6.38 -11.83 -3.87
C PRO A 47 6.28 -11.20 -2.48
N GLU A 48 7.38 -11.12 -1.72
CA GLU A 48 7.37 -10.56 -0.36
C GLU A 48 7.13 -9.04 -0.42
N ARG A 49 7.85 -8.36 -1.30
CA ARG A 49 7.66 -6.91 -1.52
C ARG A 49 6.30 -6.59 -2.13
N ALA A 50 5.77 -7.47 -2.98
CA ALA A 50 4.42 -7.33 -3.51
C ALA A 50 3.39 -7.42 -2.38
N LEU A 51 3.56 -8.33 -1.41
CA LEU A 51 2.68 -8.49 -0.26
C LEU A 51 2.69 -7.25 0.64
N GLU A 52 3.88 -6.71 0.93
CA GLU A 52 4.04 -5.47 1.70
C GLU A 52 3.30 -4.30 1.04
N ARG A 53 3.50 -4.12 -0.28
CA ARG A 53 2.87 -3.04 -1.04
C ARG A 53 1.36 -3.20 -1.15
N LEU A 54 0.87 -4.44 -1.29
CA LEU A 54 -0.55 -4.73 -1.38
C LEU A 54 -1.25 -4.48 -0.03
N THR A 55 -0.58 -4.84 1.06
CA THR A 55 -1.03 -4.51 2.43
C THR A 55 -1.12 -3.00 2.63
N ALA A 56 -0.11 -2.24 2.17
CA ALA A 56 -0.12 -0.78 2.23
C ALA A 56 -1.27 -0.17 1.40
N LEU A 57 -1.48 -0.66 0.16
CA LEU A 57 -2.58 -0.25 -0.69
C LEU A 57 -3.93 -0.53 -0.02
N ALA A 58 -4.11 -1.72 0.56
CA ALA A 58 -5.33 -2.09 1.27
C ALA A 58 -5.62 -1.15 2.46
N SER A 59 -4.58 -0.78 3.22
CA SER A 59 -4.72 0.17 4.32
C SER A 59 -5.17 1.55 3.81
N LEU A 60 -4.50 2.06 2.77
CA LEU A 60 -4.80 3.38 2.21
C LEU A 60 -6.21 3.45 1.59
N LEU A 61 -6.64 2.39 0.88
CA LEU A 61 -8.00 2.30 0.32
C LEU A 61 -9.08 2.30 1.42
N ARG A 62 -8.88 1.55 2.52
CA ARG A 62 -9.83 1.54 3.64
C ARG A 62 -9.96 2.92 4.26
N GLU A 63 -8.83 3.60 4.48
CA GLU A 63 -8.82 4.96 5.03
C GLU A 63 -9.49 5.95 4.08
N HIS A 64 -9.14 5.91 2.79
CA HIS A 64 -9.71 6.77 1.76
C HIS A 64 -11.24 6.61 1.66
N PHE A 65 -11.73 5.37 1.53
CA PHE A 65 -13.16 5.09 1.43
C PHE A 65 -13.90 5.45 2.72
N ALA A 66 -13.30 5.22 3.90
CA ALA A 66 -13.91 5.62 5.17
C ALA A 66 -14.09 7.16 5.27
N HIS A 67 -13.15 7.94 4.74
CA HIS A 67 -13.29 9.39 4.67
C HIS A 67 -14.37 9.84 3.69
N GLU A 68 -14.47 9.21 2.52
CA GLU A 68 -15.50 9.54 1.53
C GLU A 68 -16.92 9.15 1.99
N GLU A 69 -17.05 8.03 2.71
CA GLU A 69 -18.31 7.47 3.22
C GLU A 69 -18.74 8.05 4.57
N ALA A 70 -17.89 8.85 5.23
CA ALA A 70 -18.20 9.47 6.52
C ALA A 70 -19.44 10.37 6.44
N ALA A 71 -20.07 10.60 7.61
CA ALA A 71 -21.28 11.43 7.72
C ALA A 71 -21.06 12.87 7.22
N ASP A 72 -19.85 13.39 7.33
CA ASP A 72 -19.40 14.70 6.82
C ASP A 72 -18.62 14.59 5.49
N GLY A 73 -18.60 13.41 4.87
CA GLY A 73 -17.91 13.10 3.62
C GLY A 73 -18.73 13.41 2.37
N LEU A 74 -18.55 12.59 1.33
CA LEU A 74 -19.17 12.79 0.02
C LEU A 74 -20.71 12.77 0.09
N HIS A 75 -21.28 12.02 1.03
CA HIS A 75 -22.73 11.91 1.22
C HIS A 75 -23.37 13.22 1.67
N ALA A 76 -22.76 13.96 2.61
CA ALA A 76 -23.26 15.27 3.03
C ALA A 76 -23.17 16.29 1.88
N LEU A 77 -22.03 16.33 1.19
CA LEU A 77 -21.79 17.27 0.08
C LEU A 77 -22.78 17.06 -1.08
N VAL A 78 -23.08 15.81 -1.44
CA VAL A 78 -24.01 15.48 -2.53
C VAL A 78 -25.47 15.65 -2.08
N GLY A 79 -25.81 15.31 -0.84
CA GLY A 79 -27.16 15.45 -0.30
C GLY A 79 -27.64 16.91 -0.26
N GLU A 80 -26.77 17.85 0.09
CA GLU A 80 -27.10 19.27 0.20
C GLU A 80 -27.15 20.00 -1.16
N GLY A 81 -26.33 19.59 -2.14
CA GLY A 81 -26.17 20.32 -3.40
C GLY A 81 -26.69 19.61 -4.66
N ALA A 82 -26.90 18.29 -4.62
CA ALA A 82 -27.17 17.49 -5.81
C ALA A 82 -27.90 16.16 -5.50
N ALA A 83 -29.02 16.22 -4.79
CA ALA A 83 -29.79 15.02 -4.39
C ALA A 83 -30.12 14.04 -5.53
N HIS A 84 -30.28 14.51 -6.77
CA HIS A 84 -30.47 13.65 -7.95
C HIS A 84 -29.28 12.73 -8.27
N ARG A 85 -28.11 12.95 -7.65
CA ARG A 85 -26.89 12.14 -7.78
C ARG A 85 -26.75 11.08 -6.68
N LEU A 86 -27.66 11.02 -5.70
CA LEU A 86 -27.61 10.01 -4.64
C LEU A 86 -27.53 8.57 -5.15
N PRO A 87 -28.25 8.17 -6.23
CA PRO A 87 -28.09 6.82 -6.80
C PRO A 87 -26.67 6.55 -7.32
N ASN A 88 -26.02 7.56 -7.92
CA ASN A 88 -24.65 7.43 -8.40
C ASN A 88 -23.66 7.26 -7.24
N LEU A 89 -23.92 7.96 -6.13
CA LEU A 89 -23.11 7.86 -4.93
C LEU A 89 -23.23 6.48 -4.26
N GLN A 90 -24.44 5.94 -4.16
CA GLN A 90 -24.65 4.59 -3.64
C GLN A 90 -23.94 3.53 -4.49
N ARG A 91 -23.97 3.68 -5.82
CA ARG A 91 -23.20 2.83 -6.72
C ARG A 91 -21.69 2.92 -6.47
N LEU A 92 -21.16 4.13 -6.22
CA LEU A 92 -19.75 4.33 -5.88
C LEU A 92 -19.36 3.58 -4.60
N PHE A 93 -20.20 3.61 -3.56
CA PHE A 93 -19.94 2.89 -2.31
C PHE A 93 -20.06 1.37 -2.47
N GLU A 94 -20.83 0.88 -3.45
CA GLU A 94 -20.79 -0.53 -3.83
C GLU A 94 -19.45 -0.87 -4.50
N GLU A 95 -19.02 -0.04 -5.46
CA GLU A 95 -17.72 -0.20 -6.12
C GLU A 95 -16.56 -0.21 -5.10
N HIS A 96 -16.61 0.61 -4.05
CA HIS A 96 -15.64 0.57 -2.96
C HIS A 96 -15.57 -0.79 -2.27
N ARG A 97 -16.72 -1.39 -1.97
CA ARG A 97 -16.80 -2.73 -1.35
C ARG A 97 -16.25 -3.80 -2.28
N GLU A 98 -16.57 -3.73 -3.57
CA GLU A 98 -16.03 -4.64 -4.58
C GLU A 98 -14.51 -4.53 -4.70
N VAL A 99 -13.97 -3.30 -4.71
CA VAL A 99 -12.52 -3.04 -4.75
C VAL A 99 -11.84 -3.60 -3.50
N LEU A 100 -12.38 -3.35 -2.31
CA LEU A 100 -11.81 -3.88 -1.06
C LEU A 100 -11.83 -5.42 -1.03
N ALA A 101 -12.91 -6.04 -1.50
CA ALA A 101 -13.01 -7.49 -1.60
C ALA A 101 -11.98 -8.08 -2.58
N ALA A 102 -11.78 -7.43 -3.73
CA ALA A 102 -10.77 -7.84 -4.71
C ALA A 102 -9.36 -7.75 -4.13
N VAL A 103 -9.03 -6.65 -3.44
CA VAL A 103 -7.73 -6.45 -2.79
C VAL A 103 -7.51 -7.50 -1.68
N ALA A 104 -8.51 -7.75 -0.84
CA ALA A 104 -8.41 -8.78 0.20
C ALA A 104 -8.17 -10.18 -0.38
N SER A 105 -8.87 -10.54 -1.46
CA SER A 105 -8.65 -11.80 -2.16
C SER A 105 -7.25 -11.89 -2.80
N MET A 106 -6.71 -10.78 -3.31
CA MET A 106 -5.34 -10.75 -3.81
C MET A 106 -4.32 -10.90 -2.66
N GLU A 107 -4.55 -10.25 -1.53
CA GLU A 107 -3.69 -10.29 -0.35
C GLU A 107 -3.62 -11.71 0.23
N GLU A 108 -4.76 -12.39 0.36
CA GLU A 108 -4.81 -13.78 0.80
C GLU A 108 -4.05 -14.72 -0.13
N ARG A 109 -4.26 -14.62 -1.44
CA ARG A 109 -3.54 -15.44 -2.43
C ARG A 109 -2.04 -15.21 -2.38
N LEU A 110 -1.62 -13.97 -2.23
CA LEU A 110 -0.20 -13.62 -2.19
C LEU A 110 0.46 -14.05 -0.87
N ARG A 111 -0.25 -13.94 0.26
CA ARG A 111 0.19 -14.48 1.55
C ARG A 111 0.40 -15.99 1.47
N ASN A 112 -0.58 -16.72 0.92
CA ASN A 112 -0.46 -18.18 0.73
C ASN A 112 0.70 -18.56 -0.20
N LEU A 113 1.01 -17.73 -1.20
CA LEU A 113 2.18 -17.93 -2.06
C LEU A 113 3.48 -17.75 -1.27
N VAL A 114 3.60 -16.64 -0.53
CA VAL A 114 4.80 -16.28 0.24
C VAL A 114 5.09 -17.31 1.33
N ASP A 115 4.07 -17.67 2.12
CA ASP A 115 4.21 -18.57 3.27
C ASP A 115 4.31 -20.05 2.87
N GLY A 116 3.94 -20.39 1.62
CA GLY A 116 3.93 -21.76 1.12
C GLY A 116 4.99 -22.00 0.04
N PRO A 117 4.61 -22.09 -1.25
CA PRO A 117 5.53 -22.49 -2.31
C PRO A 117 6.79 -21.62 -2.43
N TRP A 118 6.68 -20.31 -2.19
CA TRP A 118 7.83 -19.41 -2.28
C TRP A 118 8.83 -19.61 -1.14
N ALA A 119 8.34 -19.78 0.09
CA ALA A 119 9.19 -20.12 1.24
C ALA A 119 9.92 -21.44 1.02
N ALA A 120 9.22 -22.47 0.52
CA ALA A 120 9.83 -23.77 0.23
C ALA A 120 10.95 -23.66 -0.82
N LEU A 121 10.68 -22.98 -1.95
CA LEU A 121 11.69 -22.76 -3.00
C LEU A 121 12.92 -22.00 -2.48
N ARG A 122 12.72 -21.00 -1.62
CA ARG A 122 13.83 -20.26 -1.02
C ARG A 122 14.71 -21.13 -0.13
N GLU A 123 14.12 -22.04 0.64
CA GLU A 123 14.89 -22.98 1.46
C GLU A 123 15.67 -23.97 0.58
N GLU A 124 15.08 -24.46 -0.51
CA GLU A 124 15.78 -25.30 -1.49
C GLU A 124 16.97 -24.56 -2.13
N MET A 125 16.78 -23.30 -2.53
CA MET A 125 17.85 -22.45 -3.07
C MET A 125 18.98 -22.24 -2.06
N ARG A 126 18.66 -22.05 -0.78
CA ARG A 126 19.66 -21.93 0.30
C ARG A 126 20.43 -23.24 0.51
N ALA A 127 19.73 -24.37 0.49
CA ALA A 127 20.36 -25.68 0.62
C ALA A 127 21.31 -25.97 -0.55
N LEU A 128 20.94 -25.56 -1.76
CA LEU A 128 21.79 -25.65 -2.95
C LEU A 128 23.04 -24.78 -2.83
N ASP A 129 22.90 -23.50 -2.46
CA ASP A 129 24.06 -22.60 -2.25
C ASP A 129 25.02 -23.18 -1.18
N ALA A 130 24.49 -23.67 -0.06
CA ALA A 130 25.30 -24.29 0.99
C ALA A 130 26.04 -25.55 0.50
N THR A 131 25.41 -26.33 -0.39
CA THR A 131 26.01 -27.53 -0.99
C THR A 131 27.13 -27.15 -1.95
N LEU A 132 26.92 -26.16 -2.81
CA LEU A 132 27.94 -25.67 -3.74
C LEU A 132 29.15 -25.09 -2.99
N ARG A 133 28.92 -24.28 -1.95
CA ARG A 133 30.01 -23.74 -1.12
C ARG A 133 30.80 -24.80 -0.36
N ARG A 134 30.16 -25.92 0.02
CA ARG A 134 30.86 -27.04 0.62
C ARG A 134 31.71 -27.74 -0.43
N HIS A 135 31.13 -28.03 -1.59
CA HIS A 135 31.85 -28.65 -2.69
C HIS A 135 33.08 -27.85 -3.13
N GLU A 136 32.95 -26.53 -3.34
CA GLU A 136 34.07 -25.64 -3.68
C GLU A 136 35.19 -25.71 -2.63
N ARG A 137 34.84 -25.69 -1.33
CA ARG A 137 35.83 -25.81 -0.24
C ARG A 137 36.54 -27.17 -0.23
N ASP A 138 35.81 -28.24 -0.50
CA ASP A 138 36.37 -29.58 -0.55
C ASP A 138 37.33 -29.72 -1.75
N GLU A 139 37.00 -29.14 -2.90
CA GLU A 139 37.87 -29.08 -4.07
C GLU A 139 39.15 -28.25 -3.80
N ASP A 140 39.01 -27.06 -3.22
CA ASP A 140 40.15 -26.20 -2.85
C ASP A 140 41.11 -26.92 -1.89
N ALA A 141 40.58 -27.69 -0.93
CA ALA A 141 41.36 -28.47 0.01
C ALA A 141 42.16 -29.57 -0.72
N LEU A 142 41.52 -30.31 -1.63
CA LEU A 142 42.18 -31.35 -2.43
C LEU A 142 43.26 -30.79 -3.33
N PHE A 143 43.01 -29.66 -3.99
CA PHE A 143 44.03 -28.99 -4.83
C PHE A 143 45.22 -28.53 -3.99
N SER A 144 44.97 -27.94 -2.82
CA SER A 144 46.02 -27.48 -1.92
C SER A 144 46.86 -28.64 -1.40
N GLU A 145 46.23 -29.75 -1.01
CA GLU A 145 46.91 -30.95 -0.55
C GLU A 145 47.78 -31.56 -1.65
N ALA A 146 47.25 -31.73 -2.86
CA ALA A 146 47.99 -32.24 -4.00
C ALA A 146 49.20 -31.36 -4.34
N PHE A 147 49.06 -30.03 -4.30
CA PHE A 147 50.17 -29.12 -4.59
C PHE A 147 51.29 -29.21 -3.53
N TYR A 148 50.94 -29.31 -2.25
CA TYR A 148 51.93 -29.42 -1.17
C TYR A 148 52.64 -30.78 -1.14
N ILE A 149 51.92 -31.87 -1.40
CA ILE A 149 52.47 -33.22 -1.33
C ILE A 149 53.30 -33.56 -2.58
N ASP A 150 52.83 -33.22 -3.79
CA ASP A 150 53.49 -33.66 -5.02
C ASP A 150 54.52 -32.66 -5.59
N ILE A 151 54.37 -31.36 -5.33
CA ILE A 151 55.26 -30.33 -5.91
C ILE A 151 56.24 -29.76 -4.87
N GLY A 152 55.81 -29.59 -3.61
CA GLY A 152 56.64 -29.02 -2.54
C GLY A 152 57.71 -29.96 -1.95
N GLY A 153 57.52 -31.29 -2.06
CA GLY A 153 58.43 -32.30 -1.49
C GLY A 153 59.71 -32.56 -2.30
N ARG A 154 59.87 -31.96 -3.48
CA ARG A 154 61.08 -32.07 -4.33
C ARG A 154 61.85 -30.75 -4.36
N SER A 155 62.16 -30.20 -3.20
CA SER A 155 63.22 -29.19 -3.07
C SER A 155 64.25 -29.73 -2.09
N SER A 156 65.21 -30.46 -2.65
CA SER A 156 66.50 -30.82 -2.04
C SER A 156 67.32 -29.60 -1.65
#